data_AF-A0A957NAM7-F1
#
_entry.id   AF-A0A957NAM7-F1
#
_cell.length_a   1.000
_cell.length_b   1.000
_cell.length_c   1.000
_cell.angle_alpha   90.00
_cell.angle_beta   90.00
_cell.angle_gamma   90.00
#
_symmetry.space_group_name_H-M   'P 1'
#
loop_
_entity.id
_entity.type
_entity.pdbx_description
1 polymer ?
#
loop_
_entity_poly.entity_id
_entity_poly.type
_entity_poly.pdbx_seq_one_letter_code
_entity_poly.pdbx_strand_id
1 'polypeptide(L)'
;PRFNKTGDIWHMFIQGISREIRYGYRVDRQPNLQPLVHRYQPEIVLLDPYAKAYTGAPEWGQLYRRNGENGTPPTRNHRRSIVVNDAFDWEYDQPLNLPLHDAVIYEMHVRGFTIDPSSGVAHPGTYRGVIEKIPYLKELGVTAVELLPINEFDEMDSDRFHPDSGTPLLNFWGYNTIGFFAPKASYASRNRDSDPVREFKEMVKALHKAGIEVILDIV
;
A
#
# COMPACT_ATOMS: atom_id res chain seq x y z
N PRO A 1 6.81 24.32 1.58
CA PRO A 1 6.59 25.67 2.16
C PRO A 1 7.79 26.54 1.80
N ARG A 2 7.65 27.85 1.61
CA ARG A 2 8.83 28.71 1.32
C ARG A 2 9.44 29.38 2.55
N PHE A 3 8.68 29.47 3.65
CA PHE A 3 9.04 30.32 4.79
C PHE A 3 9.29 29.52 6.08
N ASN A 4 8.44 28.52 6.36
CA ASN A 4 8.50 27.79 7.62
C ASN A 4 9.38 26.53 7.49
N LYS A 5 10.50 26.51 8.21
CA LYS A 5 11.45 25.40 8.30
C LYS A 5 12.06 25.37 9.71
N THR A 6 12.06 24.21 10.37
CA THR A 6 12.76 23.98 11.64
C THR A 6 13.88 22.97 11.41
N GLY A 7 15.13 23.42 11.52
CA GLY A 7 16.29 22.62 11.10
C GLY A 7 16.18 22.25 9.62
N ASP A 8 16.09 20.95 9.31
CA ASP A 8 15.92 20.42 7.96
C ASP A 8 14.49 20.00 7.60
N ILE A 9 13.54 20.32 8.46
CA ILE A 9 12.13 19.93 8.29
C ILE A 9 11.32 21.14 7.84
N TRP A 10 10.79 21.07 6.62
CA TRP A 10 9.83 22.03 6.08
C TRP A 10 8.43 21.71 6.59
N HIS A 11 7.69 22.71 7.06
CA HIS A 11 6.34 22.49 7.60
C HIS A 11 5.37 23.63 7.24
N MET A 12 4.08 23.33 7.23
CA MET A 12 3.01 24.31 7.07
C MET A 12 1.73 23.78 7.70
N PHE A 13 0.88 24.69 8.18
CA PHE A 13 -0.48 24.38 8.60
C PHE A 13 -1.45 25.05 7.63
N ILE A 14 -2.41 24.29 7.11
CA ILE A 14 -3.45 24.79 6.22
C ILE A 14 -4.80 24.57 6.92
N GLN A 15 -5.49 25.66 7.24
CA GLN A 15 -6.80 25.61 7.89
C GLN A 15 -7.92 25.39 6.87
N GLY A 16 -8.97 24.66 7.25
CA GLY A 16 -10.20 24.51 6.46
C GLY A 16 -10.14 23.51 5.32
N ILE A 17 -9.13 22.64 5.28
CA ILE A 17 -9.04 21.56 4.29
C ILE A 17 -9.98 20.41 4.65
N SER A 18 -10.63 19.83 3.63
CA SER A 18 -11.40 18.59 3.76
C SER A 18 -10.50 17.42 4.17
N ARG A 19 -11.08 16.43 4.86
CA ARG A 19 -10.42 15.16 5.20
C ARG A 19 -10.10 14.29 3.98
N GLU A 20 -10.62 14.63 2.81
CA GLU A 20 -10.41 13.89 1.55
C GLU A 20 -9.35 14.55 0.64
N ILE A 21 -8.44 15.35 1.22
CA ILE A 21 -7.44 16.07 0.43
C ILE A 21 -6.41 15.13 -0.17
N ARG A 22 -6.10 15.39 -1.45
CA ARG A 22 -5.01 14.77 -2.20
C ARG A 22 -3.91 15.81 -2.35
N TYR A 23 -2.67 15.43 -2.08
CA TYR A 23 -1.55 16.35 -2.12
C TYR A 23 -0.30 15.68 -2.68
N GLY A 24 0.74 16.47 -2.85
CA GLY A 24 2.07 16.05 -3.25
C GLY A 24 3.02 17.23 -3.13
N TYR A 25 4.32 16.95 -3.18
CA TYR A 25 5.36 17.96 -3.06
C TYR A 25 5.98 18.29 -4.40
N ARG A 26 6.42 19.54 -4.55
CA ARG A 26 7.37 19.94 -5.57
C ARG A 26 8.56 20.53 -4.86
N VAL A 27 9.74 20.02 -5.18
CA VAL A 27 10.96 20.42 -4.51
C VAL A 27 11.90 20.98 -5.56
N ASP A 28 12.42 22.16 -5.27
CA ASP A 28 13.33 22.89 -6.13
C ASP A 28 14.61 23.21 -5.35
N ARG A 29 15.70 23.36 -6.09
CA ARG A 29 16.97 23.87 -5.60
C ARG A 29 17.57 24.79 -6.65
N GLN A 30 17.54 26.09 -6.38
CA GLN A 30 18.21 27.09 -7.20
C GLN A 30 19.21 27.90 -6.37
N PRO A 31 20.48 28.05 -6.81
CA PRO A 31 21.06 27.39 -7.98
C PRO A 31 21.38 25.90 -7.71
N ASN A 32 21.22 25.05 -8.72
CA ASN A 32 21.67 23.67 -8.69
C ASN A 32 23.04 23.52 -9.37
N LEU A 33 24.12 23.76 -8.63
CA LEU A 33 25.49 23.71 -9.16
C LEU A 33 26.01 22.29 -9.45
N GLN A 34 25.28 21.24 -9.05
CA GLN A 34 25.68 19.83 -9.24
C GLN A 34 24.49 18.96 -9.71
N PRO A 35 24.00 19.16 -10.94
CA PRO A 35 22.77 18.51 -11.42
C PRO A 35 22.86 16.99 -11.59
N LEU A 36 24.08 16.43 -11.65
CA LEU A 36 24.28 14.98 -11.68
C LEU A 36 24.10 14.30 -10.31
N VAL A 37 24.24 15.08 -9.23
CA VAL A 37 24.09 14.63 -7.84
C VAL A 37 22.72 15.03 -7.30
N HIS A 38 22.38 16.31 -7.44
CA HIS A 38 21.13 16.87 -6.96
C HIS A 38 20.06 16.84 -8.06
N ARG A 39 19.23 15.79 -8.06
CA ARG A 39 18.24 15.52 -9.12
C ARG A 39 16.89 16.25 -8.92
N TYR A 40 16.92 17.53 -8.55
CA TYR A 40 15.70 18.33 -8.37
C TYR A 40 15.01 18.60 -9.71
N GLN A 41 13.72 18.29 -9.80
CA GLN A 41 12.86 18.46 -10.98
C GLN A 41 11.49 19.01 -10.52
N PRO A 42 11.33 20.34 -10.37
CA PRO A 42 10.15 20.96 -9.76
C PRO A 42 8.83 20.71 -10.52
N GLU A 43 8.91 20.36 -11.79
CA GLU A 43 7.79 19.99 -12.65
C GLU A 43 7.13 18.67 -12.20
N ILE A 44 7.92 17.75 -11.63
CA ILE A 44 7.45 16.46 -11.13
C ILE A 44 6.79 16.65 -9.76
N VAL A 45 5.57 16.13 -9.62
CA VAL A 45 4.91 16.04 -8.31
C VAL A 45 5.41 14.78 -7.60
N LEU A 46 6.08 14.97 -6.48
CA LEU A 46 6.57 13.92 -5.61
C LEU A 46 5.49 13.49 -4.62
N LEU A 47 5.52 12.21 -4.28
CA LEU A 47 4.75 11.65 -3.17
C LEU A 47 5.38 12.08 -1.85
N ASP A 48 4.53 12.27 -0.84
CA ASP A 48 5.00 12.38 0.55
C ASP A 48 5.49 10.99 1.02
N PRO A 49 6.77 10.84 1.41
CA PRO A 49 7.30 9.59 1.93
C PRO A 49 6.66 9.15 3.26
N TYR A 50 5.97 10.05 3.98
CA TYR A 50 5.22 9.77 5.21
C TYR A 50 3.71 9.59 5.00
N ALA A 51 3.24 9.60 3.74
CA ALA A 51 1.82 9.38 3.49
C ALA A 51 1.41 7.95 3.85
N LYS A 52 0.23 7.84 4.46
CA LYS A 52 -0.37 6.56 4.86
C LYS A 52 -1.26 5.94 3.80
N ALA A 53 -1.54 6.66 2.71
CA ALA A 53 -2.25 6.15 1.56
C ALA A 53 -1.93 7.01 0.34
N TYR A 54 -2.07 6.41 -0.84
CA TYR A 54 -1.88 7.08 -2.13
C TYR A 54 -3.11 6.89 -3.02
N THR A 55 -3.37 7.86 -3.88
CA THR A 55 -4.33 7.70 -4.97
C THR A 55 -3.72 6.83 -6.07
N GLY A 56 -4.58 6.13 -6.80
CA GLY A 56 -4.21 5.62 -8.12
C GLY A 56 -3.36 4.35 -8.09
N ALA A 57 -3.98 3.27 -7.60
CA ALA A 57 -3.77 1.88 -7.98
C ALA A 57 -4.82 0.96 -7.28
N PRO A 58 -6.13 1.31 -7.22
CA PRO A 58 -7.12 0.42 -6.61
C PRO A 58 -7.38 -0.84 -7.48
N GLU A 59 -6.84 -0.87 -8.69
CA GLU A 59 -6.87 -2.01 -9.59
C GLU A 59 -5.48 -2.54 -9.81
N TRP A 60 -5.32 -3.84 -9.53
CA TRP A 60 -4.08 -4.54 -9.82
C TRP A 60 -3.77 -4.50 -11.32
N GLY A 61 -2.55 -4.08 -11.68
CA GLY A 61 -2.08 -4.12 -13.07
C GLY A 61 -2.73 -3.10 -14.01
N GLN A 62 -3.33 -2.03 -13.50
CA GLN A 62 -3.87 -0.95 -14.34
C GLN A 62 -3.27 0.41 -14.02
N LEU A 63 -2.97 1.15 -15.08
CA LEU A 63 -2.49 2.53 -14.99
C LEU A 63 -3.63 3.46 -14.57
N TYR A 64 -3.42 4.18 -13.46
CA TYR A 64 -4.31 5.22 -13.01
C TYR A 64 -4.26 6.43 -13.94
N ARG A 65 -5.42 6.79 -14.50
CA ARG A 65 -5.62 8.02 -15.30
C ARG A 65 -6.33 9.07 -14.46
N ARG A 66 -5.88 10.32 -14.54
CA ARG A 66 -6.66 11.45 -14.03
C ARG A 66 -7.72 11.84 -15.06
N ASN A 67 -8.96 12.07 -14.63
CA ASN A 67 -10.01 12.63 -15.49
C ASN A 67 -9.52 13.95 -16.12
N GLY A 68 -9.60 14.04 -17.45
CA GLY A 68 -9.16 15.21 -18.23
C GLY A 68 -7.85 15.04 -19.00
N GLU A 69 -7.09 13.95 -18.79
CA GLU A 69 -5.93 13.57 -19.62
C GLU A 69 -6.40 12.70 -20.80
N ASN A 70 -7.20 13.28 -21.70
CA ASN A 70 -7.65 12.60 -22.92
C ASN A 70 -6.59 12.77 -24.03
N GLY A 71 -6.15 11.67 -24.65
CA GLY A 71 -5.39 11.71 -25.92
C GLY A 71 -4.03 11.01 -25.93
N THR A 72 -3.46 10.61 -24.79
CA THR A 72 -2.28 9.74 -24.74
C THR A 72 -2.31 8.87 -23.48
N PRO A 73 -2.08 7.54 -23.56
CA PRO A 73 -1.97 6.71 -22.37
C PRO A 73 -0.83 7.24 -21.48
N PRO A 74 -1.04 7.49 -20.18
CA PRO A 74 0.07 7.83 -19.31
C PRO A 74 1.06 6.67 -19.27
N THR A 75 2.36 6.96 -19.28
CA THR A 75 3.39 5.93 -19.19
C THR A 75 3.64 5.47 -17.75
N ARG A 76 3.10 6.19 -16.75
CA ARG A 76 3.27 5.94 -15.31
C ARG A 76 2.04 6.38 -14.52
N ASN A 77 1.87 5.84 -13.32
CA ASN A 77 0.79 6.24 -12.42
C ASN A 77 0.96 7.69 -11.91
N HIS A 78 -0.01 8.56 -12.18
CA HIS A 78 -0.05 9.92 -11.61
C HIS A 78 -0.60 9.91 -10.17
N ARG A 79 0.12 9.26 -9.25
CA ARG A 79 -0.28 9.11 -7.84
C ARG A 79 -0.18 10.44 -7.07
N ARG A 80 -0.95 10.55 -5.99
CA ARG A 80 -0.94 11.65 -5.01
C ARG A 80 -1.04 11.05 -3.62
N SER A 81 -0.44 11.69 -2.63
CA SER A 81 -0.62 11.34 -1.23
C SER A 81 -2.02 11.71 -0.77
N ILE A 82 -2.59 10.91 0.14
CA ILE A 82 -3.89 11.15 0.76
C ILE A 82 -3.68 11.40 2.24
N VAL A 83 -4.38 12.39 2.79
CA VAL A 83 -4.50 12.53 4.25
C VAL A 83 -5.54 11.53 4.72
N VAL A 84 -5.14 10.60 5.58
CA VAL A 84 -6.04 9.57 6.11
C VAL A 84 -6.59 9.98 7.48
N ASN A 85 -7.80 9.51 7.78
CA ASN A 85 -8.31 9.56 9.14
C ASN A 85 -7.82 8.32 9.90
N ASP A 86 -6.95 8.52 10.88
CA ASP A 86 -6.38 7.40 11.64
C ASP A 86 -7.35 6.77 12.65
N ALA A 87 -8.50 7.39 12.92
CA ALA A 87 -9.48 6.88 13.86
C ALA A 87 -9.97 5.48 13.47
N PHE A 88 -9.73 4.52 14.35
CA PHE A 88 -10.13 3.13 14.19
C PHE A 88 -10.44 2.57 15.58
N ASP A 89 -11.56 1.87 15.71
CA ASP A 89 -11.94 1.22 16.96
C ASP A 89 -11.25 -0.15 17.06
N TRP A 90 -10.18 -0.21 17.84
CA TRP A 90 -9.46 -1.46 18.12
C TRP A 90 -10.19 -2.34 19.16
N GLU A 91 -11.31 -1.90 19.73
CA GLU A 91 -11.93 -2.55 20.90
C GLU A 91 -10.87 -2.81 21.99
N TYR A 92 -10.62 -4.09 22.35
CA TYR A 92 -9.62 -4.50 23.32
C TYR A 92 -8.45 -5.26 22.69
N ASP A 93 -8.25 -5.10 21.38
CA ASP A 93 -7.16 -5.77 20.68
C ASP A 93 -5.80 -5.40 21.28
N GLN A 94 -4.94 -6.40 21.46
CA GLN A 94 -3.59 -6.29 22.00
C GLN A 94 -2.70 -7.30 21.26
N PRO A 95 -1.38 -7.04 21.15
CA PRO A 95 -0.45 -8.02 20.62
C PRO A 95 -0.55 -9.35 21.38
N LEU A 96 -0.62 -10.47 20.64
CA LEU A 96 -0.77 -11.80 21.24
C LEU A 96 0.47 -12.22 22.04
N ASN A 97 1.66 -11.83 21.57
CA ASN A 97 2.95 -12.12 22.20
C ASN A 97 3.13 -13.63 22.45
N LEU A 98 2.83 -14.43 21.43
CA LEU A 98 3.02 -15.88 21.50
C LEU A 98 4.52 -16.19 21.65
N PRO A 99 4.91 -17.17 22.48
CA PRO A 99 6.31 -17.57 22.58
C PRO A 99 6.84 -18.06 21.24
N LEU A 100 8.02 -17.60 20.84
CA LEU A 100 8.61 -17.98 19.55
C LEU A 100 8.80 -19.50 19.37
N HIS A 101 9.00 -20.25 20.46
CA HIS A 101 9.13 -21.72 20.38
C HIS A 101 7.82 -22.44 20.06
N ASP A 102 6.68 -21.78 20.25
CA ASP A 102 5.36 -22.28 19.88
C ASP A 102 4.96 -21.82 18.46
N ALA A 103 5.80 -21.02 17.79
CA ALA A 103 5.46 -20.39 16.53
C ALA A 103 5.45 -21.38 15.36
N VAL A 104 4.33 -21.40 14.62
CA VAL A 104 4.18 -22.02 13.32
C VAL A 104 3.82 -20.92 12.32
N ILE A 105 4.83 -20.47 11.57
CA ILE A 105 4.71 -19.34 10.65
C ILE A 105 4.24 -19.82 9.27
N TYR A 106 3.24 -19.14 8.73
CA TYR A 106 2.71 -19.38 7.39
C TYR A 106 2.96 -18.18 6.49
N GLU A 107 3.99 -18.26 5.66
CA GLU A 107 4.31 -17.23 4.67
C GLU A 107 3.28 -17.23 3.54
N MET A 108 2.71 -16.06 3.24
CA MET A 108 1.66 -15.93 2.22
C MET A 108 1.65 -14.57 1.54
N HIS A 109 1.21 -14.60 0.29
CA HIS A 109 0.93 -13.40 -0.48
C HIS A 109 -0.56 -13.02 -0.36
N VAL A 110 -0.88 -11.81 0.13
CA VAL A 110 -2.28 -11.34 0.34
C VAL A 110 -3.17 -11.58 -0.89
N ARG A 111 -2.74 -11.10 -2.07
CA ARG A 111 -3.45 -11.36 -3.34
C ARG A 111 -3.49 -12.84 -3.71
N GLY A 112 -2.34 -13.48 -3.84
CA GLY A 112 -2.24 -14.88 -4.29
C GLY A 112 -3.05 -15.86 -3.46
N PHE A 113 -3.16 -15.62 -2.15
CA PHE A 113 -3.84 -16.51 -1.22
C PHE A 113 -5.34 -16.71 -1.51
N THR A 114 -6.00 -15.71 -2.10
CA THR A 114 -7.46 -15.75 -2.30
C THR A 114 -7.94 -15.28 -3.68
N ILE A 115 -7.04 -15.00 -4.63
CA ILE A 115 -7.46 -14.47 -5.93
C ILE A 115 -8.18 -15.50 -6.81
N ASP A 116 -7.86 -16.78 -6.67
CA ASP A 116 -8.48 -17.83 -7.47
C ASP A 116 -9.93 -18.11 -7.00
N PRO A 117 -10.89 -18.34 -7.93
CA PRO A 117 -12.28 -18.65 -7.56
C PRO A 117 -12.45 -19.87 -6.64
N SER A 118 -11.53 -20.84 -6.68
CA SER A 118 -11.54 -22.00 -5.78
C SER A 118 -11.36 -21.61 -4.30
N SER A 119 -10.88 -20.40 -4.01
CA SER A 119 -10.83 -19.87 -2.65
C SER A 119 -12.23 -19.70 -2.04
N GLY A 120 -13.27 -19.48 -2.84
CA GLY A 120 -14.66 -19.35 -2.37
C GLY A 120 -14.93 -18.11 -1.52
N VAL A 121 -14.05 -17.11 -1.52
CA VAL A 121 -14.24 -15.84 -0.78
C VAL A 121 -15.03 -14.83 -1.62
N ALA A 122 -15.74 -13.92 -0.95
CA ALA A 122 -16.44 -12.80 -1.57
C ALA A 122 -15.49 -11.67 -2.00
N HIS A 123 -14.31 -11.54 -1.36
CA HIS A 123 -13.33 -10.48 -1.64
C HIS A 123 -11.98 -11.05 -2.10
N PRO A 124 -11.89 -11.63 -3.30
CA PRO A 124 -10.71 -12.38 -3.75
C PRO A 124 -9.47 -11.50 -3.90
N GLY A 125 -8.37 -11.95 -3.31
CA GLY A 125 -7.05 -11.32 -3.39
C GLY A 125 -6.92 -10.01 -2.62
N THR A 126 -7.64 -9.88 -1.51
CA THR A 126 -7.71 -8.66 -0.68
C THR A 126 -7.48 -8.95 0.79
N TYR A 127 -7.25 -7.91 1.60
CA TYR A 127 -7.19 -8.02 3.07
C TYR A 127 -8.47 -8.66 3.65
N ARG A 128 -9.65 -8.31 3.12
CA ARG A 128 -10.92 -8.96 3.50
C ARG A 128 -11.00 -10.42 3.10
N GLY A 129 -10.43 -10.79 1.95
CA GLY A 129 -10.30 -12.18 1.54
C GLY A 129 -9.48 -13.01 2.55
N VAL A 130 -8.45 -12.42 3.15
CA VAL A 130 -7.68 -13.06 4.23
C VAL A 130 -8.55 -13.31 5.46
N ILE A 131 -9.37 -12.34 5.86
CA ILE A 131 -10.32 -12.48 6.99
C ILE A 131 -11.27 -13.66 6.74
N GLU A 132 -11.81 -13.78 5.54
CA GLU A 132 -12.72 -14.88 5.16
C GLU A 132 -12.04 -16.26 5.22
N LYS A 133 -10.72 -16.30 5.13
CA LYS A 133 -9.91 -17.54 5.24
C LYS A 133 -9.37 -17.84 6.63
N ILE A 134 -9.70 -17.05 7.65
CA ILE A 134 -9.37 -17.36 9.04
C ILE A 134 -9.78 -18.79 9.46
N PRO A 135 -10.98 -19.31 9.13
CA PRO A 135 -11.35 -20.69 9.49
C PRO A 135 -10.35 -21.74 8.96
N TYR A 136 -9.86 -21.56 7.74
CA TYR A 136 -8.84 -22.43 7.15
C TYR A 136 -7.50 -22.31 7.89
N LEU A 137 -7.05 -21.09 8.20
CA LEU A 137 -5.80 -20.87 8.93
C LEU A 137 -5.85 -21.52 10.33
N LYS A 138 -7.00 -21.43 11.00
CA LYS A 138 -7.23 -22.11 12.29
C LYS A 138 -7.24 -23.63 12.16
N GLU A 139 -7.89 -24.17 11.13
CA GLU A 139 -7.90 -25.61 10.86
C GLU A 139 -6.50 -26.14 10.56
N LEU A 140 -5.71 -25.38 9.79
CA LEU A 140 -4.32 -25.70 9.48
C LEU A 140 -3.43 -25.67 10.73
N GLY A 141 -3.80 -24.89 11.76
CA GLY A 141 -3.11 -24.85 13.05
C GLY A 141 -1.92 -23.90 13.10
N VAL A 142 -1.87 -22.90 12.22
CA VAL A 142 -0.79 -21.90 12.20
C VAL A 142 -0.99 -20.89 13.33
N THR A 143 0.11 -20.37 13.88
CA THR A 143 0.05 -19.38 14.97
C THR A 143 0.38 -17.97 14.49
N ALA A 144 1.04 -17.85 13.34
CA ALA A 144 1.39 -16.58 12.72
C ALA A 144 1.25 -16.66 11.20
N VAL A 145 0.83 -15.57 10.57
CA VAL A 145 0.99 -15.36 9.13
C VAL A 145 2.13 -14.38 8.89
N GLU A 146 3.00 -14.71 7.94
CA GLU A 146 4.02 -13.79 7.43
C GLU A 146 3.58 -13.31 6.05
N LEU A 147 3.28 -12.01 5.97
CA LEU A 147 2.79 -11.42 4.73
C LEU A 147 3.98 -10.93 3.89
N LEU A 148 4.04 -11.40 2.65
CA LEU A 148 4.87 -10.75 1.62
C LEU A 148 4.56 -9.25 1.53
N PRO A 149 5.47 -8.42 0.98
CA PRO A 149 5.42 -6.96 1.07
C PRO A 149 4.02 -6.35 0.90
N ILE A 150 3.53 -5.71 1.96
CA ILE A 150 2.25 -5.01 1.97
C ILE A 150 2.38 -3.50 1.84
N ASN A 151 3.60 -2.95 1.89
CA ASN A 151 3.82 -1.52 1.67
C ASN A 151 3.53 -1.16 0.22
N GLU A 152 3.11 0.08 -0.05
CA GLU A 152 2.72 0.47 -1.41
C GLU A 152 3.92 0.34 -2.36
N PHE A 153 3.69 -0.31 -3.50
CA PHE A 153 4.62 -0.46 -4.62
C PHE A 153 3.86 -0.26 -5.95
N ASP A 154 4.60 -0.12 -7.05
CA ASP A 154 4.01 -0.09 -8.39
C ASP A 154 4.18 -1.46 -9.07
N GLU A 155 3.06 -2.15 -9.28
CA GLU A 155 3.01 -3.44 -9.98
C GLU A 155 3.54 -3.35 -11.41
N MET A 156 3.42 -2.16 -12.03
CA MET A 156 3.78 -1.93 -13.42
C MET A 156 5.24 -1.49 -13.58
N ASP A 157 5.99 -1.31 -12.48
CA ASP A 157 7.41 -0.91 -12.51
C ASP A 157 8.32 -2.12 -12.75
N SER A 158 8.05 -2.82 -13.85
CA SER A 158 8.83 -3.94 -14.36
C SER A 158 9.15 -3.68 -15.82
N ASP A 159 10.44 -3.79 -16.16
CA ASP A 159 10.95 -3.69 -17.52
C ASP A 159 10.87 -5.03 -18.29
N ARG A 160 10.31 -6.06 -17.65
CA ARG A 160 10.23 -7.42 -18.19
C ARG A 160 8.95 -7.63 -18.98
N PHE A 161 9.08 -8.43 -20.03
CA PHE A 161 7.98 -8.82 -20.90
C PHE A 161 7.91 -10.34 -20.98
N HIS A 162 6.69 -10.87 -21.11
CA HIS A 162 6.48 -12.27 -21.35
C HIS A 162 7.12 -12.65 -22.70
N PRO A 163 7.95 -13.71 -22.78
CA PRO A 163 8.72 -14.03 -23.98
C PRO A 163 7.82 -14.35 -25.18
N ASP A 164 6.71 -15.06 -24.97
CA ASP A 164 5.83 -15.47 -26.07
C ASP A 164 4.79 -14.41 -26.48
N SER A 165 4.08 -13.80 -25.52
CA SER A 165 3.01 -12.83 -25.81
C SER A 165 3.52 -11.39 -25.96
N GLY A 166 4.75 -11.09 -25.53
CA GLY A 166 5.28 -9.72 -25.50
C GLY A 166 4.55 -8.79 -24.53
N THR A 167 3.71 -9.31 -23.63
CA THR A 167 2.97 -8.50 -22.65
C THR A 167 3.85 -8.09 -21.48
N PRO A 168 3.75 -6.85 -20.96
CA PRO A 168 4.46 -6.45 -19.74
C PRO A 168 4.17 -7.39 -18.58
N LEU A 169 5.20 -7.79 -17.84
CA LEU A 169 5.05 -8.54 -16.60
C LEU A 169 4.85 -7.59 -15.43
N LEU A 170 4.11 -8.05 -14.42
CA LEU A 170 3.82 -7.29 -13.22
C LEU A 170 4.76 -7.72 -12.08
N ASN A 171 5.17 -6.77 -11.26
CA ASN A 171 5.75 -7.06 -9.95
C ASN A 171 4.67 -7.68 -9.06
N PHE A 172 4.69 -9.00 -8.93
CA PHE A 172 3.75 -9.72 -8.08
C PHE A 172 4.12 -9.57 -6.61
N TRP A 173 5.38 -9.87 -6.25
CA TRP A 173 5.81 -9.97 -4.85
C TRP A 173 5.86 -8.63 -4.10
N GLY A 174 6.17 -7.53 -4.78
CA GLY A 174 6.13 -6.20 -4.17
C GLY A 174 7.40 -5.70 -3.50
N TYR A 175 8.54 -6.38 -3.70
CA TYR A 175 9.88 -5.93 -3.22
C TYR A 175 10.42 -4.71 -4.00
N ASN A 176 9.64 -3.64 -4.11
CA ASN A 176 9.99 -2.37 -4.73
C ASN A 176 9.13 -1.23 -4.16
N THR A 177 9.31 -0.96 -2.86
CA THR A 177 8.45 -0.06 -2.09
C THR A 177 8.58 1.41 -2.53
N ILE A 178 7.44 2.07 -2.73
CA ILE A 178 7.35 3.51 -2.98
C ILE A 178 6.76 4.29 -1.79
N GLY A 179 6.19 3.59 -0.82
CA GLY A 179 5.55 4.19 0.34
C GLY A 179 5.55 3.30 1.58
N PHE A 180 6.53 3.52 2.46
CA PHE A 180 6.76 2.70 3.66
C PHE A 180 5.68 2.80 4.74
N PHE A 181 4.79 3.79 4.69
CA PHE A 181 3.72 3.98 5.67
C PHE A 181 2.33 3.66 5.12
N ALA A 182 2.24 3.30 3.83
CA ALA A 182 0.98 3.02 3.17
C ALA A 182 0.83 1.53 2.88
N PRO A 183 -0.24 0.87 3.33
CA PRO A 183 -0.58 -0.46 2.84
C PRO A 183 -1.00 -0.39 1.37
N LYS A 184 -0.73 -1.48 0.64
CA LYS A 184 -0.96 -1.61 -0.80
C LYS A 184 -2.43 -1.39 -1.15
N ALA A 185 -2.70 -0.33 -1.91
CA ALA A 185 -4.05 0.05 -2.29
C ALA A 185 -4.82 -1.05 -3.06
N SER A 186 -4.13 -1.80 -3.92
CA SER A 186 -4.71 -2.88 -4.73
C SER A 186 -5.05 -4.15 -3.95
N TYR A 187 -4.65 -4.24 -2.67
CA TYR A 187 -5.05 -5.32 -1.76
C TYR A 187 -6.26 -4.94 -0.91
N ALA A 188 -6.75 -3.70 -1.00
CA ALA A 188 -8.08 -3.38 -0.48
C ALA A 188 -9.18 -3.97 -1.37
N SER A 189 -10.34 -4.22 -0.80
CA SER A 189 -11.53 -4.59 -1.55
C SER A 189 -11.99 -3.47 -2.48
N ARG A 190 -12.97 -3.78 -3.34
CA ARG A 190 -13.38 -2.89 -4.45
C ARG A 190 -14.80 -2.36 -4.27
N ASN A 191 -15.11 -1.90 -3.06
CA ASN A 191 -16.36 -1.23 -2.75
C ASN A 191 -16.13 0.29 -2.57
N ARG A 192 -17.23 1.05 -2.52
CA ARG A 192 -17.19 2.52 -2.40
C ARG A 192 -16.49 3.01 -1.13
N ASP A 193 -16.46 2.18 -0.10
CA ASP A 193 -15.93 2.48 1.23
C ASP A 193 -14.55 1.83 1.47
N SER A 194 -13.91 1.32 0.41
CA SER A 194 -12.64 0.61 0.51
C SER A 194 -11.51 1.58 0.83
N ASP A 195 -10.85 1.32 1.95
CA ASP A 195 -9.71 2.06 2.46
C ASP A 195 -8.64 1.02 2.84
N PRO A 196 -7.48 0.99 2.15
CA PRO A 196 -6.44 0.00 2.43
C PRO A 196 -5.92 0.09 3.87
N VAL A 197 -5.89 1.28 4.47
CA VAL A 197 -5.47 1.46 5.86
C VAL A 197 -6.48 0.82 6.80
N ARG A 198 -7.77 1.10 6.57
CA ARG A 198 -8.83 0.53 7.39
C ARG A 198 -8.92 -0.98 7.24
N GLU A 199 -8.94 -1.50 6.02
CA GLU A 199 -9.06 -2.93 5.78
C GLU A 199 -7.86 -3.73 6.30
N PHE A 200 -6.66 -3.17 6.23
CA PHE A 200 -5.49 -3.78 6.83
C PHE A 200 -5.62 -3.85 8.37
N LYS A 201 -6.08 -2.77 9.02
CA LYS A 201 -6.38 -2.78 10.47
C LYS A 201 -7.48 -3.80 10.82
N GLU A 202 -8.54 -3.88 10.02
CA GLU A 202 -9.62 -4.88 10.17
C GLU A 202 -9.06 -6.31 10.09
N MET A 203 -8.17 -6.58 9.14
CA MET A 203 -7.53 -7.89 8.98
C MET A 203 -6.66 -8.26 10.16
N VAL A 204 -5.79 -7.35 10.61
CA VAL A 204 -4.93 -7.56 11.79
C VAL A 204 -5.78 -7.86 13.02
N LYS A 205 -6.79 -7.02 13.30
CA LYS A 205 -7.71 -7.22 14.43
C LYS A 205 -8.45 -8.56 14.36
N ALA A 206 -8.89 -8.98 13.17
CA ALA A 206 -9.58 -10.24 12.99
C ALA A 206 -8.66 -11.46 13.20
N LEU A 207 -7.42 -11.40 12.72
CA LEU A 207 -6.40 -12.43 12.94
C LEU A 207 -6.03 -12.54 14.42
N HIS A 208 -5.80 -11.41 15.10
CA HIS A 208 -5.55 -11.39 16.54
C HIS A 208 -6.70 -12.01 17.33
N LYS A 209 -7.96 -11.64 17.01
CA LYS A 209 -9.14 -12.25 17.64
C LYS A 209 -9.22 -13.77 17.41
N ALA A 210 -8.64 -14.27 16.34
CA ALA A 210 -8.53 -15.69 16.04
C ALA A 210 -7.33 -16.38 16.71
N GLY A 211 -6.46 -15.63 17.38
CA GLY A 211 -5.23 -16.14 18.00
C GLY A 211 -4.06 -16.28 17.02
N ILE A 212 -4.06 -15.53 15.92
CA ILE A 212 -3.02 -15.58 14.87
C ILE A 212 -2.25 -14.26 14.85
N GLU A 213 -0.92 -14.33 15.00
CA GLU A 213 -0.02 -13.18 14.88
C GLU A 213 0.20 -12.77 13.42
N VAL A 214 0.57 -11.50 13.22
CA VAL A 214 0.85 -10.95 11.89
C VAL A 214 2.28 -10.44 11.84
N ILE A 215 3.08 -11.04 10.97
CA ILE A 215 4.46 -10.65 10.66
C ILE A 215 4.45 -10.02 9.27
N LEU A 216 5.18 -8.92 9.10
CA LEU A 216 5.29 -8.23 7.82
C LEU A 216 6.70 -8.40 7.28
N ASP A 217 6.79 -8.89 6.05
CA ASP A 217 8.01 -8.78 5.27
C ASP A 217 8.15 -7.31 4.82
N ILE A 218 9.23 -6.67 5.25
CA ILE A 218 9.53 -5.26 5.03
C ILE A 218 10.88 -5.15 4.33
N VAL A 219 10.92 -4.30 3.29
CA VAL A 219 12.12 -3.95 2.51
C VAL A 219 12.75 -2.67 3.03
#